data_AF-A0A4S0RIR6-F1
#
_entry.id   AF-A0A4S0RIR6-F1
#
_cell.length_a   1.000
_cell.length_b   1.000
_cell.length_c   1.000
_cell.angle_alpha   90.00
_cell.angle_beta   90.00
_cell.angle_gamma   90.00
#
_symmetry.space_group_name_H-M   'P 1'
#
loop_
_entity.id
_entity.type
_entity.pdbx_description
1 polymer ?
#
loop_
_entity_poly.entity_id
_entity_poly.type
_entity_poly.pdbx_seq_one_letter_code
_entity_poly.pdbx_strand_id
1 'polypeptide(L)'
;VKPVYCTNPMSFAAPSADGSPLVIDQSSSATAFVNIRKAAEEGRKIPEGWALDATGNPTTDPAAAMKGAMLAFGGQRGANIALMVEVLAAGLSGANWSLDAPWFTGGPDSPGTGLFVLAVEPKLLDPDFEQRMRDQLDRLRRRYGV
;
A
#
# COMPACT_ATOMS: atom_id res chain seq x y z
N VAL A 1 -4.32 -16.48 14.03
CA VAL A 1 -3.51 -15.27 13.72
C VAL A 1 -4.27 -14.02 14.13
N LYS A 2 -3.57 -12.95 14.55
CA LYS A 2 -4.19 -11.64 14.83
C LYS A 2 -3.68 -10.62 13.81
N PRO A 3 -4.54 -10.00 12.98
CA PRO A 3 -4.12 -8.89 12.12
C PRO A 3 -3.71 -7.69 12.96
N VAL A 4 -2.68 -6.97 12.52
CA VAL A 4 -2.08 -5.85 13.29
C VAL A 4 -2.16 -4.53 12.52
N TYR A 5 -1.86 -4.54 11.23
CA TYR A 5 -1.96 -3.37 10.36
C TYR A 5 -3.12 -3.52 9.38
N CYS A 6 -3.73 -2.40 9.02
CA CYS A 6 -4.53 -2.27 7.81
C CYS A 6 -3.63 -2.34 6.56
N THR A 7 -4.21 -2.11 5.39
CA THR A 7 -3.48 -2.17 4.11
C THR A 7 -2.45 -1.06 3.92
N ASN A 8 -2.51 0.01 4.73
CA ASN A 8 -1.53 1.09 4.88
C ASN A 8 -0.84 1.49 3.57
N PRO A 9 -1.61 2.03 2.60
CA PRO A 9 -1.06 2.41 1.32
C PRO A 9 -0.09 3.60 1.41
N MET A 10 0.85 3.64 0.48
CA MET A 10 1.74 4.78 0.27
C MET A 10 1.80 5.09 -1.22
N SER A 11 1.55 6.35 -1.54
CA SER A 11 1.65 6.87 -2.90
C SER A 11 2.81 7.86 -2.99
N PHE A 12 3.49 7.89 -4.13
CA PHE A 12 4.62 8.78 -4.42
C PHE A 12 4.47 9.33 -5.84
N ALA A 13 4.76 10.61 -6.01
CA ALA A 13 4.79 11.23 -7.32
C ALA A 13 5.99 12.16 -7.47
N ALA A 14 6.55 12.22 -8.69
CA ALA A 14 7.62 13.14 -9.03
C ALA A 14 7.38 13.75 -10.44
N PRO A 15 7.56 15.07 -10.61
CA PRO A 15 7.38 15.72 -11.90
C PRO A 15 8.47 15.32 -12.91
N SER A 16 8.15 15.39 -14.19
CA SER A 16 9.03 15.12 -15.33
C SER A 16 8.82 16.19 -16.39
N ALA A 17 9.87 16.54 -17.14
CA ALA A 17 9.83 17.62 -18.13
C ALA A 17 8.90 17.35 -19.32
N ASP A 18 8.48 16.10 -19.55
CA ASP A 18 7.49 15.74 -20.58
C ASP A 18 6.02 15.91 -20.11
N GLY A 19 5.81 16.43 -18.90
CA GLY A 19 4.50 16.71 -18.33
C GLY A 19 3.77 15.50 -17.75
N SER A 20 4.30 14.29 -17.92
CA SER A 20 3.76 13.06 -17.32
C SER A 20 4.54 12.72 -16.05
N PRO A 21 3.98 12.93 -14.84
CA PRO A 21 4.70 12.61 -13.62
C PRO A 21 4.92 11.10 -13.49
N LEU A 22 6.03 10.72 -12.85
CA LEU A 22 6.12 9.39 -12.27
C LEU A 22 5.09 9.31 -11.16
N VAL A 23 4.25 8.28 -11.17
CA VAL A 23 3.29 7.99 -10.10
C VAL A 23 3.44 6.55 -9.67
N ILE A 24 3.55 6.34 -8.36
CA ILE A 24 3.56 5.04 -7.71
C ILE A 24 2.45 5.07 -6.68
N ASP A 25 1.56 4.08 -6.72
CA ASP A 25 0.51 3.92 -5.72
C ASP A 25 0.39 2.44 -5.36
N GLN A 26 0.64 2.10 -4.09
CA GLN A 26 0.68 0.72 -3.65
C GLN A 26 0.25 0.57 -2.19
N SER A 27 -0.33 -0.59 -1.89
CA SER A 27 -0.57 -1.04 -0.51
C SER A 27 0.71 -1.60 0.12
N SER A 28 0.81 -1.50 1.45
CA SER A 28 1.83 -2.23 2.21
C SER A 28 1.55 -3.74 2.32
N SER A 29 0.35 -4.18 1.94
CA SER A 29 -0.02 -5.59 1.85
C SER A 29 0.30 -6.17 0.47
N ALA A 30 0.48 -7.50 0.40
CA ALA A 30 0.89 -8.23 -0.79
C ALA A 30 -0.11 -8.12 -1.96
N THR A 31 -1.34 -7.70 -1.68
CA THR A 31 -2.40 -7.43 -2.64
C THR A 31 -3.41 -6.46 -2.01
N ALA A 32 -4.29 -5.84 -2.78
CA ALA A 32 -5.39 -5.08 -2.17
C ALA A 32 -6.47 -6.02 -1.58
N PHE A 33 -7.08 -5.65 -0.46
CA PHE A 33 -8.16 -6.44 0.17
C PHE A 33 -9.31 -6.75 -0.80
N VAL A 34 -9.66 -5.79 -1.66
CA VAL A 34 -10.71 -5.95 -2.68
C VAL A 34 -10.41 -7.09 -3.66
N ASN A 35 -9.14 -7.43 -3.91
CA ASN A 35 -8.77 -8.53 -4.77
C ASN A 35 -9.07 -9.89 -4.13
N ILE A 36 -8.84 -10.02 -2.81
CA ILE A 36 -9.20 -11.23 -2.05
C ILE A 36 -10.71 -11.37 -1.98
N ARG A 37 -11.43 -10.28 -1.69
CA ARG A 37 -12.90 -10.28 -1.66
C ARG A 37 -13.49 -10.71 -3.01
N LYS A 38 -13.01 -10.13 -4.11
CA LYS A 38 -13.42 -10.51 -5.47
C LYS A 38 -13.12 -11.98 -5.78
N ALA A 39 -11.95 -12.48 -5.38
CA ALA A 39 -11.62 -13.89 -5.55
C ALA A 39 -12.57 -14.80 -4.76
N ALA A 40 -13.00 -14.39 -3.56
CA ALA A 40 -14.00 -15.11 -2.77
C ALA A 40 -15.38 -15.14 -3.47
N GLU A 41 -15.83 -13.99 -3.98
CA GLU A 41 -17.10 -13.85 -4.72
C GLU A 41 -17.11 -14.74 -5.98
N GLU A 42 -15.97 -14.84 -6.67
CA GLU A 42 -15.82 -15.63 -7.90
C GLU A 42 -15.43 -17.09 -7.65
N GLY A 43 -15.21 -17.51 -6.40
CA GLY A 43 -14.77 -18.86 -6.04
C GLY A 43 -13.39 -19.23 -6.61
N ARG A 44 -12.52 -18.25 -6.88
CA ARG A 44 -11.18 -18.47 -7.46
C ARG A 44 -10.11 -18.46 -6.36
N LYS A 45 -9.14 -19.37 -6.47
CA LYS A 45 -7.97 -19.38 -5.58
C LYS A 45 -7.17 -18.07 -5.69
N ILE A 46 -6.63 -17.60 -4.57
CA ILE A 46 -5.66 -16.50 -4.53
C ILE A 46 -4.23 -17.04 -4.63
N PRO A 47 -3.27 -16.26 -5.16
CA PRO A 47 -1.86 -16.62 -5.15
C PRO A 47 -1.33 -16.92 -3.75
N GLU A 48 -0.33 -17.81 -3.67
CA GLU A 48 0.42 -18.03 -2.44
C GLU A 48 1.10 -16.75 -1.97
N GLY A 49 1.26 -16.62 -0.65
CA GLY A 49 1.92 -15.46 -0.04
C GLY A 49 1.05 -14.21 0.08
N TRP A 50 -0.24 -14.26 -0.29
CA TRP A 50 -1.18 -13.15 -0.09
C TRP A 50 -1.76 -13.09 1.32
N ALA A 51 -2.08 -14.24 1.92
CA ALA A 51 -2.81 -14.29 3.17
C ALA A 51 -2.53 -15.55 3.99
N LEU A 52 -2.86 -15.43 5.27
CA LEU A 52 -2.96 -16.50 6.25
C LEU A 52 -4.45 -16.73 6.58
N ASP A 53 -4.81 -17.95 6.94
CA ASP A 53 -6.14 -18.26 7.49
C ASP A 53 -6.26 -17.85 8.97
N ALA A 54 -7.43 -18.08 9.58
CA ALA A 54 -7.70 -17.76 10.99
C ALA A 54 -6.73 -18.45 11.98
N THR A 55 -6.17 -19.60 11.62
CA THR A 55 -5.20 -20.34 12.44
C THR A 55 -3.76 -19.83 12.24
N GLY A 56 -3.52 -19.06 11.19
CA GLY A 56 -2.21 -18.50 10.84
C GLY A 56 -1.42 -19.33 9.84
N ASN A 57 -2.06 -20.30 9.19
CA ASN A 57 -1.44 -21.08 8.12
C ASN A 57 -1.57 -20.32 6.78
N PRO A 58 -0.55 -20.35 5.91
CA PRO A 58 -0.66 -19.83 4.56
C PRO A 58 -1.83 -20.46 3.81
N THR A 59 -2.60 -19.65 3.08
CA THR A 59 -3.78 -20.13 2.36
C THR A 59 -3.91 -19.52 0.98
N THR A 60 -4.40 -20.34 0.04
CA THR A 60 -4.85 -19.92 -1.28
C THR A 60 -6.38 -19.88 -1.39
N ASP A 61 -7.09 -20.26 -0.32
CA ASP A 61 -8.55 -20.17 -0.26
C ASP A 61 -8.96 -18.75 0.16
N PRO A 62 -9.63 -17.98 -0.72
CA PRO A 62 -10.04 -16.63 -0.41
C PRO A 62 -11.05 -16.56 0.75
N ALA A 63 -11.92 -17.56 0.92
CA ALA A 63 -12.89 -17.57 2.02
C ALA A 63 -12.21 -17.77 3.38
N ALA A 64 -11.15 -18.59 3.41
CA ALA A 64 -10.29 -18.73 4.59
C ALA A 64 -9.47 -17.46 4.85
N ALA A 65 -8.93 -16.84 3.80
CA ALA A 65 -8.16 -15.58 3.88
C ALA A 65 -8.99 -14.42 4.45
N MET A 66 -10.26 -14.30 4.07
CA MET A 66 -11.18 -13.27 4.59
C MET A 66 -11.42 -13.37 6.10
N LYS A 67 -11.13 -14.53 6.72
CA LYS A 67 -11.23 -14.76 8.17
C LYS A 67 -9.88 -14.70 8.88
N GLY A 68 -8.79 -14.52 8.14
CA GLY A 68 -7.43 -14.52 8.66
C GLY A 68 -6.77 -13.15 8.54
N ALA A 69 -5.57 -13.11 7.98
CA ALA A 69 -4.79 -11.89 7.85
C ALA A 69 -4.06 -11.82 6.51
N MET A 70 -3.96 -10.63 5.94
CA MET A 70 -3.15 -10.38 4.74
C MET A 70 -1.67 -10.28 5.11
N LEU A 71 -0.80 -10.76 4.24
CA LEU A 71 0.65 -10.64 4.39
C LEU A 71 1.13 -9.30 3.83
N ALA A 72 2.21 -8.76 4.40
CA ALA A 72 2.88 -7.58 3.88
C ALA A 72 3.68 -7.90 2.61
N PHE A 73 3.79 -6.97 1.67
CA PHE A 73 4.65 -7.17 0.50
C PHE A 73 6.11 -7.32 0.95
N GLY A 74 6.86 -8.24 0.33
CA GLY A 74 8.27 -8.45 0.71
C GLY A 74 8.50 -8.81 2.19
N GLY A 75 7.48 -9.34 2.89
CA GLY A 75 7.55 -9.78 4.28
C GLY A 75 7.85 -8.62 5.24
N GLN A 76 8.87 -8.81 6.10
CA GLN A 76 9.23 -7.84 7.13
C GLN A 76 9.49 -6.43 6.58
N ARG A 77 9.99 -6.31 5.34
CA ARG A 77 10.28 -5.01 4.73
C ARG A 77 9.00 -4.22 4.44
N GLY A 78 7.96 -4.86 3.88
CA GLY A 78 6.66 -4.19 3.71
C GLY A 78 5.95 -3.93 5.02
N ALA A 79 6.14 -4.80 6.03
CA ALA A 79 5.62 -4.55 7.37
C ALA A 79 6.24 -3.29 8.00
N ASN A 80 7.54 -3.05 7.78
CA ASN A 80 8.19 -1.81 8.20
C ASN A 80 7.62 -0.58 7.46
N ILE A 81 7.31 -0.70 6.16
CA ILE A 81 6.63 0.39 5.42
C ILE A 81 5.22 0.64 5.97
N ALA A 82 4.46 -0.41 6.27
CA ALA A 82 3.13 -0.28 6.89
C ALA A 82 3.21 0.49 8.22
N LEU A 83 4.23 0.21 9.04
CA LEU A 83 4.47 0.92 10.30
C LEU A 83 4.89 2.39 10.07
N MET A 84 5.69 2.68 9.05
CA MET A 84 6.00 4.07 8.69
C MET A 84 4.72 4.84 8.32
N VAL A 85 3.82 4.21 7.57
CA VAL A 85 2.51 4.79 7.24
C VAL A 85 1.65 4.99 8.49
N GLU A 86 1.61 4.04 9.43
CA GLU A 86 0.92 4.23 10.72
C GLU A 86 1.40 5.50 11.42
N VAL A 87 2.72 5.65 11.58
CA VAL A 87 3.31 6.78 12.30
C VAL A 87 2.99 8.10 11.61
N LEU A 88 3.12 8.17 10.28
CA LEU A 88 2.86 9.38 9.52
C LEU A 88 1.36 9.72 9.49
N ALA A 89 0.51 8.75 9.18
CA ALA A 89 -0.91 8.97 8.95
C ALA A 89 -1.69 9.05 10.26
N ALA A 90 -1.54 8.10 11.17
CA ALA A 90 -2.27 8.08 12.45
C ALA A 90 -1.52 8.86 13.53
N GLY A 91 -0.23 8.56 13.72
CA GLY A 91 0.58 9.13 14.80
C GLY A 91 0.70 10.66 14.74
N LEU A 92 0.93 11.25 13.57
CA LEU A 92 1.03 12.71 13.43
C LEU A 92 -0.32 13.42 13.41
N SER A 93 -1.37 12.79 12.89
CA SER A 93 -2.69 13.42 12.78
C SER A 93 -3.54 13.29 14.04
N GLY A 94 -3.19 12.37 14.95
CA GLY A 94 -4.02 12.00 16.10
C GLY A 94 -5.21 11.11 15.75
N ALA A 95 -5.24 10.57 14.52
CA ALA A 95 -6.26 9.62 14.07
C ALA A 95 -6.06 8.21 14.67
N ASN A 96 -7.03 7.33 14.43
CA ASN A 96 -6.97 5.96 14.92
C ASN A 96 -5.78 5.20 14.30
N TRP A 97 -5.06 4.45 15.12
CA TRP A 97 -4.15 3.41 14.67
C TRP A 97 -4.93 2.27 14.01
N SER A 98 -4.27 1.44 13.19
CA SER A 98 -4.90 0.28 12.55
C SER A 98 -5.63 -0.66 13.54
N LEU A 99 -5.12 -0.78 14.77
CA LEU A 99 -5.72 -1.63 15.80
C LEU A 99 -6.99 -1.04 16.43
N ASP A 100 -7.16 0.28 16.35
CA ASP A 100 -8.27 1.02 16.94
C ASP A 100 -9.34 1.36 15.88
N ALA A 101 -9.00 1.24 14.59
CA ALA A 101 -9.89 1.53 13.49
C ALA A 101 -11.01 0.46 13.38
N PRO A 102 -12.30 0.86 13.42
CA PRO A 102 -13.40 -0.06 13.17
C PRO A 102 -13.42 -0.56 11.72
N TRP A 103 -14.19 -1.62 11.48
CA TRP A 103 -14.26 -2.26 10.18
C TRP A 103 -14.88 -1.34 9.12
N PHE A 104 -14.12 -0.99 8.08
CA PHE A 104 -14.51 0.03 7.09
C PHE A 104 -15.75 -0.30 6.24
N THR A 105 -16.21 -1.55 6.22
CA THR A 105 -17.44 -1.95 5.52
C THR A 105 -18.56 -2.43 6.45
N GLY A 106 -18.44 -2.23 7.77
CA GLY A 106 -19.44 -2.72 8.72
C GLY A 106 -19.60 -1.83 9.94
N GLY A 107 -20.84 -1.59 10.35
CA GLY A 107 -21.16 -0.75 11.49
C GLY A 107 -21.37 0.74 11.11
N PRO A 108 -21.79 1.56 12.09
CA PRO A 108 -22.11 2.98 11.86
C PRO A 108 -20.88 3.89 11.88
N ASP A 109 -19.75 3.41 12.40
CA ASP A 109 -18.58 4.23 12.69
C ASP A 109 -17.59 4.27 11.53
N SER A 110 -17.08 5.46 11.23
CA SER A 110 -15.95 5.62 10.31
C SER A 110 -14.69 4.98 10.92
N PRO A 111 -13.80 4.37 10.11
CA PRO A 111 -12.48 3.94 10.56
C PRO A 111 -11.69 5.02 11.31
N GLY A 112 -11.97 6.30 11.02
CA GLY A 112 -11.32 7.43 11.70
C GLY A 112 -9.81 7.43 11.50
N THR A 113 -9.33 6.89 10.38
CA THR A 113 -7.91 6.83 10.01
C THR A 113 -7.41 8.16 9.48
N GLY A 114 -6.11 8.41 9.59
CA GLY A 114 -5.50 9.65 9.14
C GLY A 114 -4.92 9.59 7.73
N LEU A 115 -4.47 10.75 7.24
CA LEU A 115 -3.74 10.92 5.99
C LEU A 115 -2.58 11.88 6.25
N PHE A 116 -1.41 11.56 5.71
CA PHE A 116 -0.26 12.44 5.68
C PHE A 116 0.12 12.76 4.23
N VAL A 117 0.39 14.03 3.95
CA VAL A 117 0.84 14.51 2.64
C VAL A 117 2.11 15.32 2.83
N LEU A 118 3.17 14.93 2.11
CA LEU A 118 4.42 15.66 2.02
C LEU A 118 4.59 16.19 0.60
N ALA A 119 4.80 17.49 0.46
CA ALA A 119 5.16 18.14 -0.79
C ALA A 119 6.54 18.79 -0.65
N VAL A 120 7.38 18.57 -1.65
CA VAL A 120 8.71 19.18 -1.78
C VAL A 120 8.75 19.86 -3.13
N GLU A 121 9.16 21.13 -3.18
CA GLU A 121 9.45 21.83 -4.43
C GLU A 121 10.87 21.43 -4.89
N PRO A 122 11.01 20.54 -5.89
CA PRO A 122 12.31 20.02 -6.27
C PRO A 122 13.23 21.09 -6.88
N LYS A 123 12.68 22.12 -7.53
CA LYS A 123 13.49 23.17 -8.19
C LYS A 123 14.21 24.09 -7.20
N LEU A 124 13.79 24.09 -5.93
CA LEU A 124 14.54 24.75 -4.86
C LEU A 124 15.84 24.02 -4.49
N LEU A 125 15.93 22.72 -4.79
CA LEU A 125 17.10 21.89 -4.53
C LEU A 125 17.95 21.70 -5.79
N ASP A 126 17.29 21.52 -6.93
CA ASP A 126 17.92 21.28 -8.21
C ASP A 126 17.05 21.84 -9.36
N PRO A 127 17.46 22.94 -10.01
CA PRO A 127 16.71 23.54 -11.11
C PRO A 127 16.46 22.60 -12.30
N ASP A 128 17.33 21.61 -12.51
CA ASP A 128 17.26 20.67 -13.63
C ASP A 128 16.52 19.37 -13.28
N PHE A 129 15.91 19.27 -12.09
CA PHE A 129 15.29 18.04 -11.59
C PHE A 129 14.35 17.37 -12.60
N GLU A 130 13.41 18.12 -13.19
CA GLU A 130 12.41 17.59 -14.12
C GLU A 130 13.04 17.01 -15.40
N GLN A 131 14.11 17.65 -15.90
CA GLN A 131 14.85 17.17 -17.07
C GLN A 131 15.61 15.88 -16.75
N ARG A 132 16.29 15.83 -15.59
CA ARG A 132 16.96 14.60 -15.14
C ARG A 132 15.98 13.45 -14.90
N MET A 133 14.80 13.75 -14.35
CA MET A 133 13.73 12.76 -14.19
C MET A 133 13.29 12.21 -15.54
N ARG A 134 13.01 13.07 -16.52
CA ARG A 134 12.67 12.66 -17.89
C ARG A 134 13.73 11.74 -18.48
N ASP A 135 15.00 12.14 -18.40
CA ASP A 135 16.10 11.39 -19.02
C ASP A 135 16.32 10.03 -18.32
N GLN A 136 16.10 9.97 -17.01
CA GLN A 136 16.14 8.71 -16.27
C GLN A 136 14.97 7.79 -16.61
N LEU A 137 13.75 8.32 -16.74
CA LEU A 137 12.58 7.54 -17.16
C LEU A 137 12.75 7.01 -18.60
N ASP A 138 13.25 7.84 -19.52
CA ASP A 138 13.55 7.42 -20.90
C ASP A 138 14.63 6.33 -20.92
N ARG A 139 15.68 6.47 -20.08
CA ARG A 139 16.72 5.45 -19.92
C ARG A 139 16.15 4.12 -19.42
N LEU A 140 15.30 4.15 -18.38
CA LEU A 140 14.66 2.95 -17.83
C LEU A 140 13.83 2.23 -18.91
N ARG A 141 12.98 2.99 -19.60
CA ARG A 141 12.11 2.47 -20.66
C ARG A 141 12.90 1.88 -21.82
N ARG A 142 13.86 2.63 -22.38
CA ARG A 142 14.55 2.24 -23.62
C ARG A 142 15.62 1.19 -23.43
N ARG A 143 16.36 1.24 -22.31
CA ARG A 143 17.52 0.36 -22.10
C ARG A 143 17.22 -0.86 -21.23
N TYR A 144 16.21 -0.76 -20.36
CA TYR A 144 15.94 -1.80 -19.37
C TYR A 144 14.52 -2.38 -19.46
N GLY A 145 13.62 -1.79 -20.26
CA GLY A 145 12.25 -2.28 -20.42
C GLY A 145 11.41 -2.21 -19.13
N VAL A 146 11.78 -1.29 -18.25
CA VAL A 146 11.02 -0.93 -17.03
C VAL A 146 9.96 0.10 -17.38
#